data_AF-A0A925SYH0-F1
#
_entry.id   AF-A0A925SYH0-F1
#
_cell.length_a   1.000
_cell.length_b   1.000
_cell.length_c   1.000
_cell.angle_alpha   90.00
_cell.angle_beta   90.00
_cell.angle_gamma   90.00
#
_symmetry.space_group_name_H-M   'P 1'
#
loop_
_entity.id
_entity.type
_entity.pdbx_description
1 polymer ?
#
loop_
_entity_poly.entity_id
_entity_poly.type
_entity_poly.pdbx_seq_one_letter_code
_entity_poly.pdbx_strand_id
1 'polypeptide(L)'
;MAQYLGEKLGQQIIVENKPGGGNNIGVEFVLNSPPDGYTWLLVNPANGINATLYKNLNYNFIRDIVPVAGLARSPNVMEVTPSLPVKTVKEFIDYCKANPGKINMASSGSGTSVHMSGELFKSMTGCEMLHVPYKGAGPALTDLMGGQVHVLFDNLPSSIGHIKGGRLRALAVTSA
;
A
#
# COMPACT_ATOMS: atom_id res chain seq x y z
N MET A 1 13.47 -3.68 -11.95
CA MET A 1 13.32 -2.59 -12.93
C MET A 1 14.65 -1.88 -13.19
N ALA A 2 15.33 -1.34 -12.17
CA ALA A 2 16.61 -0.64 -12.33
C ALA A 2 17.66 -1.43 -13.15
N GLN A 3 17.88 -2.71 -12.82
CA GLN A 3 18.77 -3.58 -13.61
C GLN A 3 18.36 -3.67 -15.08
N TYR A 4 17.11 -4.04 -15.36
CA TYR A 4 16.58 -4.17 -16.73
C TYR A 4 16.71 -2.87 -17.52
N LEU A 5 16.38 -1.72 -16.91
CA LEU A 5 16.54 -0.41 -17.55
C LEU A 5 18.01 -0.10 -17.80
N GLY A 6 18.90 -0.42 -16.87
CA GLY A 6 20.32 -0.17 -17.06
C GLY A 6 20.93 -0.96 -18.20
N GLU A 7 20.50 -2.21 -18.38
CA GLU A 7 20.86 -3.04 -19.55
C GLU A 7 20.33 -2.44 -20.86
N LYS A 8 19.13 -1.85 -20.85
CA LYS A 8 18.51 -1.25 -22.06
C LYS A 8 19.05 0.13 -22.41
N LEU A 9 19.40 0.94 -21.43
CA LEU A 9 19.89 2.29 -21.60
C LEU A 9 21.42 2.35 -21.73
N GLY A 10 22.13 1.27 -21.41
CA GLY A 10 23.58 1.23 -21.39
C GLY A 10 24.20 2.06 -20.27
N GLN A 11 23.41 2.41 -19.24
CA GLN A 11 23.83 3.24 -18.11
C GLN A 11 23.34 2.63 -16.80
N GLN A 12 24.14 2.71 -15.74
CA GLN A 12 23.73 2.20 -14.43
C GLN A 12 22.58 3.04 -13.86
N ILE A 13 21.52 2.38 -13.41
CA ILE A 13 20.43 3.02 -12.68
C ILE A 13 20.64 2.81 -11.17
N ILE A 14 20.85 3.90 -10.44
CA ILE A 14 21.02 3.88 -8.98
C ILE A 14 19.66 4.09 -8.33
N VAL A 15 19.30 3.20 -7.40
CA VAL A 15 18.05 3.30 -6.63
C VAL A 15 18.35 3.96 -5.29
N GLU A 16 17.80 5.16 -5.08
CA GLU A 16 17.85 5.87 -3.80
C GLU A 16 16.49 5.87 -3.12
N ASN A 17 16.44 5.37 -1.88
CA ASN A 17 15.23 5.44 -1.06
C ASN A 17 15.23 6.73 -0.22
N LYS A 18 14.27 7.63 -0.48
CA LYS A 18 14.03 8.85 0.30
C LYS A 18 12.67 8.78 1.03
N PRO A 19 12.53 7.97 2.10
CA PRO A 19 11.25 7.77 2.78
C PRO A 19 10.83 8.99 3.60
N GLY A 20 9.53 9.10 3.89
CA GLY A 20 8.95 10.10 4.80
C GLY A 20 7.83 10.92 4.17
N GLY A 21 6.93 11.44 5.01
CA GLY A 21 5.78 12.25 4.58
C GLY A 21 4.88 11.54 3.55
N GLY A 22 4.70 10.22 3.64
CA GLY A 22 3.90 9.47 2.67
C GLY A 22 4.44 9.51 1.22
N ASN A 23 5.75 9.67 1.03
CA ASN A 23 6.49 9.91 -0.23
C ASN A 23 6.80 11.37 -0.54
N ASN A 24 6.26 12.35 0.21
CA ASN A 24 6.46 13.77 -0.09
C ASN A 24 7.93 14.18 -0.16
N ILE A 25 8.78 13.65 0.74
CA ILE A 25 10.22 13.97 0.74
C ILE A 25 10.89 13.52 -0.56
N GLY A 26 10.56 12.32 -1.05
CA GLY A 26 11.08 11.83 -2.33
C GLY A 26 10.56 12.63 -3.52
N VAL A 27 9.29 13.07 -3.50
CA VAL A 27 8.72 13.92 -4.54
C VAL A 27 9.44 15.27 -4.60
N GLU A 28 9.58 15.95 -3.47
CA GLU A 28 10.27 17.24 -3.38
C GLU A 28 11.73 17.15 -3.82
N PHE A 29 12.42 16.06 -3.47
CA PHE A 29 13.79 15.84 -3.94
C PHE A 29 13.87 15.79 -5.47
N VAL A 30 12.97 15.04 -6.13
CA VAL A 30 12.95 14.95 -7.59
C VAL A 30 12.54 16.28 -8.22
N LEU A 31 11.56 16.99 -7.65
CA LEU A 31 11.12 18.31 -8.14
C LEU A 31 12.22 19.37 -8.05
N ASN A 32 13.08 19.29 -7.04
CA ASN A 32 14.21 20.19 -6.85
C ASN A 32 15.47 19.75 -7.62
N SER A 33 15.42 18.61 -8.32
CA SER A 33 16.53 18.14 -9.15
C SER A 33 16.52 18.83 -10.53
N PRO A 34 17.68 18.89 -11.22
CA PRO A 34 17.72 19.39 -12.59
C PRO A 34 16.76 18.61 -13.50
N PRO A 35 15.97 19.28 -14.37
CA PRO A 35 15.06 18.63 -15.31
C PRO A 35 15.80 18.11 -16.55
N ASP A 36 16.88 17.34 -16.35
CA ASP A 36 17.80 16.85 -17.39
C ASP A 36 17.56 15.38 -17.79
N GLY A 37 16.61 14.72 -17.14
CA GLY A 37 16.23 13.34 -17.40
C GLY A 37 17.03 12.29 -16.64
N TYR A 38 17.92 12.65 -15.71
CA TYR A 38 18.70 11.68 -14.91
C TYR A 38 18.06 11.33 -13.56
N THR A 39 17.15 12.16 -13.06
CA THR A 39 16.45 11.92 -11.78
C THR A 39 14.99 11.54 -12.03
N TRP A 40 14.62 10.30 -11.69
CA TRP A 40 13.26 9.80 -11.86
C TRP A 40 12.60 9.50 -10.52
N LEU A 41 11.29 9.73 -10.46
CA LEU A 41 10.46 9.36 -9.32
C LEU A 41 9.70 8.06 -9.61
N LEU A 42 9.86 7.06 -8.74
CA LEU A 42 8.95 5.92 -8.72
C LEU A 42 7.67 6.32 -7.99
N VAL A 43 6.56 6.38 -8.72
CA VAL A 43 5.26 6.84 -8.21
C VAL A 43 4.38 5.65 -7.83
N ASN A 44 3.61 5.82 -6.75
CA ASN A 44 2.54 4.92 -6.37
C ASN A 44 1.28 5.72 -5.96
N PRO A 45 0.13 5.07 -5.64
CA PRO A 45 -1.09 5.81 -5.32
C PRO A 45 -0.98 6.78 -4.13
N ALA A 46 -0.02 6.58 -3.21
CA ALA A 46 0.15 7.47 -2.07
C ALA A 46 0.49 8.91 -2.50
N ASN A 47 1.20 9.08 -3.63
CA ASN A 47 1.50 10.40 -4.18
C ASN A 47 0.23 11.19 -4.53
N GLY A 48 -0.80 10.52 -5.05
CA GLY A 48 -2.10 11.12 -5.32
C GLY A 48 -2.92 11.34 -4.04
N ILE A 49 -2.92 10.37 -3.12
CA ILE A 49 -3.62 10.47 -1.82
C ILE A 49 -3.12 11.69 -1.03
N ASN A 50 -1.81 11.93 -1.03
CA ASN A 50 -1.20 13.03 -0.30
C ASN A 50 -1.72 14.40 -0.72
N ALA A 51 -2.11 14.57 -1.98
CA ALA A 51 -2.71 15.82 -2.47
C ALA A 51 -4.02 16.18 -1.73
N THR A 52 -4.69 15.19 -1.15
CA THR A 52 -5.89 15.39 -0.32
C THR A 52 -5.65 15.20 1.18
N LEU A 53 -4.65 14.41 1.56
CA LEU A 53 -4.37 14.07 2.96
C LEU A 53 -3.58 15.16 3.69
N TYR A 54 -2.61 15.79 3.01
CA TYR A 54 -1.80 16.86 3.58
C TYR A 54 -2.39 18.22 3.18
N LYS A 55 -2.69 19.05 4.19
CA LYS A 55 -3.26 20.40 3.97
C LYS A 55 -2.31 21.32 3.19
N ASN A 56 -1.02 21.20 3.47
CA ASN A 56 0.02 22.04 2.89
C ASN A 56 1.07 21.13 2.24
N LEU A 57 1.03 21.04 0.92
CA LEU A 57 2.13 20.51 0.12
C LEU A 57 2.85 21.69 -0.54
N ASN A 58 4.18 21.60 -0.61
CA ASN A 58 4.99 22.60 -1.31
C ASN A 58 4.95 22.43 -2.84
N TYR A 59 4.15 21.49 -3.34
CA TYR A 59 4.06 21.14 -4.74
C TYR A 59 2.63 20.69 -5.09
N ASN A 60 2.29 20.77 -6.38
CA ASN A 60 1.11 20.16 -6.95
C ASN A 60 1.52 18.94 -7.78
N PHE A 61 1.17 17.75 -7.32
CA PHE A 61 1.64 16.49 -7.93
C PHE A 61 1.25 16.34 -9.41
N ILE A 62 0.07 16.82 -9.82
CA ILE A 62 -0.42 16.67 -11.20
C ILE A 62 0.21 17.71 -12.14
N ARG A 63 0.48 18.92 -11.64
CA ARG A 63 1.05 20.01 -12.43
C ARG A 63 2.58 19.92 -12.52
N ASP A 64 3.24 19.57 -11.42
CA ASP A 64 4.68 19.76 -11.27
C ASP A 64 5.51 18.50 -11.64
N ILE A 65 4.86 17.33 -11.82
CA ILE A 65 5.51 16.08 -12.24
C ILE A 65 5.06 15.70 -13.65
N VAL A 66 6.04 15.41 -14.52
CA VAL A 66 5.78 14.88 -15.87
C VAL A 66 5.68 13.36 -15.83
N PRO A 67 4.54 12.75 -16.21
CA PRO A 67 4.41 11.29 -16.27
C PRO A 67 5.24 10.73 -17.43
N VAL A 68 6.08 9.73 -17.14
CA VAL A 68 6.92 9.07 -18.17
C VAL A 68 6.24 7.80 -18.69
N ALA A 69 5.92 6.87 -17.80
CA ALA A 69 5.28 5.60 -18.15
C ALA A 69 4.57 4.95 -16.95
N GLY A 70 3.51 4.19 -17.24
CA GLY A 70 2.95 3.24 -16.28
C GLY A 70 3.81 1.96 -16.25
N LEU A 71 4.23 1.53 -15.05
CA LEU A 71 5.13 0.38 -14.90
C LEU A 71 4.38 -0.92 -14.67
N ALA A 72 3.46 -0.92 -13.70
CA ALA A 72 2.70 -2.09 -13.32
C ALA A 72 1.40 -1.66 -12.63
N ARG A 73 0.35 -2.46 -12.81
CA ARG A 73 -0.88 -2.36 -12.03
C ARG A 73 -0.98 -3.61 -11.17
N SER A 74 -0.90 -3.43 -9.86
CA SER A 74 -1.14 -4.50 -8.90
C SER A 74 -2.46 -4.22 -8.18
N PRO A 75 -3.36 -5.21 -8.05
CA PRO A 75 -4.44 -5.07 -7.10
C PRO A 75 -3.90 -5.11 -5.66
N ASN A 76 -4.70 -4.60 -4.75
CA ASN A 76 -4.60 -4.98 -3.35
C ASN A 76 -5.39 -6.28 -3.13
N VAL A 77 -4.96 -7.08 -2.16
CA VAL A 77 -5.63 -8.28 -1.71
C VAL A 77 -6.11 -8.06 -0.28
N MET A 78 -7.41 -8.28 -0.04
CA MET A 78 -7.92 -8.40 1.31
C MET A 78 -7.54 -9.77 1.83
N GLU A 79 -6.73 -9.82 2.87
CA GLU A 79 -6.28 -11.05 3.48
C GLU A 79 -6.38 -10.98 5.00
N VAL A 80 -6.60 -12.15 5.60
CA VAL A 80 -6.81 -12.30 7.02
C VAL A 80 -5.85 -13.32 7.62
N THR A 81 -5.60 -13.17 8.92
CA THR A 81 -4.88 -14.17 9.70
C THR A 81 -5.62 -15.52 9.69
N PRO A 82 -4.92 -16.67 9.64
CA PRO A 82 -5.57 -17.98 9.65
C PRO A 82 -6.40 -18.27 10.91
N SER A 83 -6.13 -17.57 12.03
CA SER A 83 -6.85 -17.73 13.29
C SER A 83 -8.28 -17.17 13.26
N LEU A 84 -8.61 -16.30 12.30
CA LEU A 84 -9.99 -15.87 12.10
C LEU A 84 -10.81 -16.98 11.42
N PRO A 85 -12.03 -17.28 11.90
CA PRO A 85 -12.88 -18.33 11.36
C PRO A 85 -13.65 -17.90 10.09
N VAL A 86 -13.15 -16.92 9.34
CA VAL A 86 -13.82 -16.33 8.17
C VAL A 86 -13.11 -16.74 6.89
N LYS A 87 -13.87 -17.15 5.87
CA LYS A 87 -13.39 -17.64 4.58
C LYS A 87 -13.89 -16.83 3.40
N THR A 88 -14.87 -15.95 3.63
CA THR A 88 -15.44 -15.07 2.61
C THR A 88 -15.49 -13.63 3.12
N VAL A 89 -15.58 -12.67 2.19
CA VAL A 89 -15.80 -11.25 2.56
C VAL A 89 -17.10 -11.07 3.33
N LYS A 90 -18.16 -11.80 2.98
CA LYS A 90 -19.43 -11.74 3.69
C LYS A 90 -19.29 -12.20 5.15
N GLU A 91 -18.65 -13.35 5.37
CA GLU A 91 -18.37 -13.85 6.72
C GLU A 91 -17.50 -12.87 7.52
N PHE A 92 -16.52 -12.23 6.87
CA PHE A 92 -15.73 -11.19 7.51
C PHE A 92 -16.58 -9.99 7.95
N ILE A 93 -17.47 -9.49 7.08
CA ILE A 93 -18.37 -8.38 7.40
C ILE A 93 -19.30 -8.75 8.56
N ASP A 94 -19.90 -9.95 8.51
CA ASP A 94 -20.78 -10.44 9.57
C ASP A 94 -20.01 -10.55 10.91
N TYR A 95 -18.82 -11.14 10.89
CA TYR A 95 -17.94 -11.29 12.06
C TYR A 95 -17.52 -9.93 12.65
N CYS A 96 -17.14 -9.00 11.78
CA CYS A 96 -16.75 -7.64 12.12
C CYS A 96 -17.89 -6.86 12.79
N LYS A 97 -19.11 -6.92 12.24
CA LYS A 97 -20.28 -6.28 12.83
C LYS A 97 -20.69 -6.88 14.17
N ALA A 98 -20.49 -8.19 14.35
CA ALA A 98 -20.72 -8.85 15.63
C ALA A 98 -19.65 -8.53 16.68
N ASN A 99 -18.49 -8.00 16.27
CA ASN A 99 -17.33 -7.75 17.12
C ASN A 99 -16.75 -6.34 16.90
N PRO A 100 -17.56 -5.27 17.10
CA PRO A 100 -17.13 -3.90 16.82
C PRO A 100 -15.88 -3.53 17.63
N GLY A 101 -14.90 -2.93 16.96
CA GLY A 101 -13.65 -2.47 17.57
C GLY A 101 -12.64 -3.57 17.95
N LYS A 102 -12.98 -4.86 17.76
CA LYS A 102 -12.08 -5.98 18.11
C LYS A 102 -11.14 -6.38 16.98
N ILE A 103 -11.39 -5.92 15.76
CA ILE A 103 -10.55 -6.23 14.60
C ILE A 103 -9.49 -5.15 14.44
N ASN A 104 -8.24 -5.56 14.57
CA ASN A 104 -7.08 -4.75 14.20
C ASN A 104 -6.80 -4.89 12.70
N MET A 105 -6.91 -3.78 11.97
CA MET A 105 -6.60 -3.65 10.56
C MET A 105 -5.21 -3.08 10.39
N ALA A 106 -4.29 -3.89 9.87
CA ALA A 106 -2.93 -3.45 9.59
C ALA A 106 -2.86 -2.64 8.29
N SER A 107 -1.79 -1.86 8.16
CA SER A 107 -1.40 -1.25 6.90
C SER A 107 0.11 -1.10 6.80
N SER A 108 0.62 -0.90 5.58
CA SER A 108 2.01 -0.54 5.33
C SER A 108 2.37 0.91 5.69
N GLY A 109 1.42 1.67 6.25
CA GLY A 109 1.62 3.03 6.75
C GLY A 109 0.41 3.93 6.49
N SER A 110 0.29 4.99 7.29
CA SER A 110 -0.78 5.99 7.10
C SER A 110 -0.64 6.72 5.77
N GLY A 111 -1.71 6.74 5.00
CA GLY A 111 -1.80 7.43 3.69
C GLY A 111 -1.41 6.56 2.49
N THR A 112 -1.05 5.30 2.74
CA THR A 112 -0.81 4.31 1.68
C THR A 112 -2.12 3.85 1.03
N SER A 113 -2.02 3.23 -0.16
CA SER A 113 -3.19 2.56 -0.79
C SER A 113 -3.76 1.45 0.10
N VAL A 114 -2.92 0.77 0.88
CA VAL A 114 -3.32 -0.27 1.84
C VAL A 114 -4.19 0.34 2.94
N HIS A 115 -3.77 1.46 3.54
CA HIS A 115 -4.57 2.19 4.52
C HIS A 115 -5.90 2.64 3.93
N MET A 116 -5.87 3.28 2.75
CA MET A 116 -7.10 3.80 2.12
C MET A 116 -8.08 2.70 1.71
N SER A 117 -7.59 1.54 1.28
CA SER A 117 -8.45 0.38 0.95
C SER A 117 -9.23 -0.10 2.17
N GLY A 118 -8.55 -0.15 3.33
CA GLY A 118 -9.16 -0.50 4.60
C GLY A 118 -10.18 0.53 5.08
N GLU A 119 -9.86 1.83 5.01
CA GLU A 119 -10.80 2.90 5.37
C GLU A 119 -12.02 2.94 4.45
N LEU A 120 -11.83 2.72 3.14
CA LEU A 120 -12.93 2.59 2.19
C LEU A 120 -13.82 1.39 2.53
N PHE A 121 -13.22 0.25 2.87
CA PHE A 121 -13.96 -0.93 3.30
C PHE A 121 -14.80 -0.66 4.55
N LYS A 122 -14.22 0.00 5.58
CA LYS A 122 -14.95 0.41 6.79
C LYS A 122 -16.15 1.28 6.45
N SER A 123 -15.93 2.32 5.64
CA SER A 123 -16.97 3.26 5.19
C SER A 123 -18.11 2.57 4.45
N MET A 124 -17.79 1.66 3.52
CA MET A 124 -18.80 0.96 2.71
C MET A 124 -19.61 -0.09 3.49
N THR A 125 -18.99 -0.72 4.49
CA THR A 125 -19.58 -1.89 5.17
C THR A 125 -20.16 -1.55 6.54
N GLY A 126 -19.77 -0.42 7.13
CA GLY A 126 -20.06 -0.08 8.53
C GLY A 126 -19.22 -0.89 9.52
N CYS A 127 -18.10 -1.45 9.09
CA CYS A 127 -17.18 -2.18 9.94
C CYS A 127 -16.39 -1.25 10.86
N GLU A 128 -16.42 -1.52 12.16
CA GLU A 128 -15.57 -0.83 13.14
C GLU A 128 -14.29 -1.63 13.38
N MET A 129 -13.20 -1.17 12.77
CA MET A 129 -11.87 -1.76 12.89
C MET A 129 -10.86 -0.71 13.35
N LEU A 130 -9.92 -1.13 14.21
CA LEU A 130 -8.81 -0.27 14.66
C LEU A 130 -7.68 -0.31 13.66
N HIS A 131 -7.27 0.84 13.12
CA HIS A 131 -6.13 0.94 12.22
C HIS A 131 -4.80 0.88 12.98
N VAL A 132 -3.91 -0.03 12.56
CA VAL A 132 -2.56 -0.20 13.10
C VAL A 132 -1.54 0.05 11.98
N PRO A 133 -0.86 1.20 11.94
CA PRO A 133 0.11 1.52 10.88
C PRO A 133 1.49 0.92 11.16
N TYR A 134 2.08 0.27 10.14
CA TYR A 134 3.46 -0.23 10.17
C TYR A 134 4.37 0.59 9.24
N LYS A 135 5.68 0.39 9.34
CA LYS A 135 6.68 0.96 8.43
C LYS A 135 6.93 0.04 7.24
N GLY A 136 5.91 -0.14 6.38
CA GLY A 136 5.94 -1.04 5.23
C GLY A 136 5.26 -2.39 5.45
N ALA A 137 5.15 -3.18 4.37
CA ALA A 137 4.39 -4.44 4.36
C ALA A 137 5.05 -5.57 5.17
N GLY A 138 6.38 -5.66 5.22
CA GLY A 138 7.10 -6.76 5.89
C GLY A 138 6.72 -6.96 7.36
N PRO A 139 6.83 -5.92 8.22
CA PRO A 139 6.36 -6.00 9.60
C PRO A 139 4.85 -6.30 9.73
N ALA A 140 4.01 -5.69 8.89
CA ALA A 140 2.56 -5.92 8.91
C ALA A 140 2.18 -7.38 8.59
N LEU A 141 2.82 -7.97 7.57
CA LEU A 141 2.62 -9.37 7.17
C LEU A 141 3.10 -10.34 8.27
N THR A 142 4.20 -10.02 8.94
CA THR A 142 4.70 -10.81 10.07
C THR A 142 3.66 -10.89 11.18
N ASP A 143 3.11 -9.75 11.58
CA ASP A 143 2.11 -9.67 12.65
C ASP A 143 0.77 -10.29 12.24
N LEU A 144 0.38 -10.18 10.97
CA LEU A 144 -0.82 -10.82 10.45
C LEU A 144 -0.70 -12.35 10.48
N MET A 145 0.43 -12.90 10.03
CA MET A 145 0.71 -14.33 10.13
C MET A 145 0.74 -14.81 11.58
N GLY A 146 1.27 -13.98 12.49
CA GLY A 146 1.30 -14.24 13.94
C GLY A 146 -0.02 -13.99 14.67
N GLY A 147 -1.05 -13.49 13.99
CA GLY A 147 -2.37 -13.20 14.58
C GLY A 147 -2.42 -12.01 15.54
N GLN A 148 -1.42 -11.13 15.53
CA GLN A 148 -1.41 -9.88 16.32
C GLN A 148 -2.37 -8.84 15.72
N VAL A 149 -2.50 -8.88 14.39
CA VAL A 149 -3.48 -8.14 13.60
C VAL A 149 -4.32 -9.12 12.78
N HIS A 150 -5.48 -8.67 12.32
CA HIS A 150 -6.54 -9.57 11.87
C HIS A 150 -6.78 -9.52 10.36
N VAL A 151 -6.65 -8.33 9.77
CA VAL A 151 -6.88 -8.08 8.34
C VAL A 151 -5.87 -7.09 7.79
N LEU A 152 -5.52 -7.27 6.52
CA LEU A 152 -4.65 -6.39 5.74
C LEU A 152 -5.17 -6.32 4.30
N PHE A 153 -5.06 -5.15 3.68
CA PHE A 153 -5.40 -4.91 2.28
C PHE A 153 -4.12 -4.71 1.45
N ASP A 154 -3.19 -5.66 1.52
CA ASP A 154 -1.81 -5.49 1.05
C ASP A 154 -1.71 -5.49 -0.48
N ASN A 155 -0.56 -5.08 -1.01
CA ASN A 155 -0.23 -5.29 -2.41
C ASN A 155 -0.03 -6.79 -2.71
N LEU A 156 -0.70 -7.34 -3.72
CA LEU A 156 -0.64 -8.78 -4.02
C LEU A 156 0.80 -9.37 -4.16
N PRO A 157 1.80 -8.69 -4.76
CA PRO A 157 3.16 -9.22 -4.87
C PRO A 157 3.84 -9.53 -3.54
N SER A 158 3.59 -8.76 -2.48
CA SER A 158 4.15 -9.04 -1.16
C SER A 158 3.45 -10.21 -0.48
N SER A 159 2.14 -10.37 -0.72
CA SER A 159 1.34 -11.41 -0.06
C SER A 159 1.33 -12.76 -0.76
N ILE A 160 1.48 -12.82 -2.10
CA ILE A 160 1.17 -14.02 -2.89
C ILE A 160 1.95 -15.27 -2.45
N GLY A 161 3.20 -15.12 -2.02
CA GLY A 161 4.00 -16.24 -1.51
C GLY A 161 3.47 -16.78 -0.17
N HIS A 162 2.98 -15.91 0.71
CA HIS A 162 2.40 -16.29 1.99
C HIS A 162 1.01 -16.93 1.83
N ILE A 163 0.20 -16.39 0.91
CA ILE A 163 -1.12 -16.94 0.56
C ILE A 163 -0.96 -18.35 -0.04
N LYS A 164 -0.09 -18.52 -1.05
CA LYS A 164 0.17 -19.83 -1.66
C LYS A 164 0.73 -20.86 -0.67
N GLY A 165 1.52 -20.39 0.30
CA GLY A 165 2.04 -21.22 1.38
C GLY A 165 1.05 -21.50 2.51
N GLY A 166 -0.21 -21.03 2.42
CA GLY A 166 -1.24 -21.25 3.44
C GLY A 166 -1.03 -20.50 4.76
N ARG A 167 -0.06 -19.58 4.82
CA ARG A 167 0.23 -18.77 6.01
C ARG A 167 -0.73 -17.60 6.20
N LEU A 168 -1.41 -17.20 5.12
CA LEU A 168 -2.43 -16.16 5.09
C LEU A 168 -3.62 -16.64 4.27
N ARG A 169 -4.81 -16.12 4.57
CA ARG A 169 -6.03 -16.42 3.81
C ARG A 169 -6.49 -15.18 3.05
N ALA A 170 -6.42 -15.24 1.72
CA ALA A 170 -6.99 -14.21 0.85
C ALA A 170 -8.52 -14.36 0.76
N LEU A 171 -9.24 -13.24 0.86
CA LEU A 171 -10.70 -13.17 0.78
C LEU A 171 -11.19 -12.49 -0.51
N ALA A 172 -10.47 -11.48 -1.01
CA ALA A 172 -10.83 -10.74 -2.21
C ALA A 172 -9.64 -9.95 -2.78
N VAL A 173 -9.79 -9.44 -4.00
CA VAL A 173 -8.87 -8.48 -4.64
C VAL A 173 -9.61 -7.21 -5.07
N THR A 174 -8.91 -6.09 -5.14
CA THR A 174 -9.48 -4.77 -5.47
C THR A 174 -9.43 -4.43 -6.97
N SER A 175 -9.46 -5.43 -7.86
CA SER A 175 -9.32 -5.25 -9.32
C SER A 175 -10.64 -5.13 -10.08
N ALA A 176 -11.79 -5.19 -9.39
CA ALA A 176 -13.11 -5.07 -10.00
C ALA A 176 -13.32 -3.68 -10.65
#